data_AF-A0A524F5Q1-F1
#
_entry.id   AF-A0A524F5Q1-F1
#
_cell.length_a   1.000
_cell.length_b   1.000
_cell.length_c   1.000
_cell.angle_alpha   90.00
_cell.angle_beta   90.00
_cell.angle_gamma   90.00
#
_symmetry.space_group_name_H-M   'P 1'
#
loop_
_entity.id
_entity.type
_entity.pdbx_description
1 polymer ?
#
loop_
_entity_poly.entity_id
_entity_poly.type
_entity_poly.pdbx_seq_one_letter_code
_entity_poly.pdbx_strand_id
1 'polypeptide(L)'
;MGRRKRKKVVYKPVRRLPKVFSCPNCGHKTIKTRIEKDKAKAMVICGFCGLEQQVEASQITEPVDVFGDFIDIYFKGQEYSRLLKRAQRLEDKQNFSELALVYEILSDICKDNSNEALKEYETHHLDEDMENAQKWKAQADEYFRLSRDIYQKLDLKELENGLDDGIYEDVEDQQYSSDGKTGKKPKRGRDLDEILDDKGFLEL
;
A
#
# COMPACT_ATOMS: atom_id res chain seq x y z
N MET A 1 -33.01 -60.79 -22.04
CA MET A 1 -31.65 -60.20 -21.92
C MET A 1 -31.78 -58.69 -21.81
N GLY A 2 -31.67 -58.12 -20.60
CA GLY A 2 -31.83 -56.68 -20.37
C GLY A 2 -30.56 -55.91 -20.75
N ARG A 3 -30.67 -54.98 -21.71
CA ARG A 3 -29.53 -54.15 -22.15
C ARG A 3 -29.18 -53.14 -21.04
N ARG A 4 -28.06 -53.36 -20.34
CA ARG A 4 -27.55 -52.45 -19.29
C ARG A 4 -27.31 -51.07 -19.92
N LYS A 5 -28.11 -50.06 -19.56
CA LYS A 5 -27.91 -48.68 -20.03
C LYS A 5 -26.56 -48.17 -19.54
N ARG A 6 -25.66 -47.84 -20.47
CA ARG A 6 -24.33 -47.29 -20.17
C ARG A 6 -24.51 -45.93 -19.50
N LYS A 7 -23.89 -45.72 -18.33
CA LYS A 7 -23.94 -44.43 -17.63
C LYS A 7 -23.30 -43.35 -18.53
N LYS A 8 -24.02 -42.25 -18.76
CA LYS A 8 -23.50 -41.09 -19.49
C LYS A 8 -22.42 -40.43 -18.64
N VAL A 9 -21.18 -40.40 -19.14
CA VAL A 9 -20.09 -39.67 -18.48
C VAL A 9 -20.40 -38.17 -18.65
N VAL A 10 -20.65 -37.49 -17.53
CA VAL A 10 -20.84 -36.04 -17.50
C VAL A 10 -19.49 -35.39 -17.22
N TYR A 11 -18.93 -34.72 -18.22
CA TYR A 11 -17.70 -33.95 -18.03
C TYR A 11 -18.02 -32.63 -17.33
N LYS A 12 -17.30 -32.32 -16.26
CA LYS A 12 -17.39 -31.03 -15.60
C LYS A 12 -16.68 -29.98 -16.47
N PRO A 13 -17.33 -28.86 -16.83
CA PRO A 13 -16.67 -27.81 -17.59
C PRO A 13 -15.51 -27.22 -16.78
N VAL A 14 -14.35 -27.06 -17.42
CA VAL A 14 -13.18 -26.41 -16.84
C VAL A 14 -13.49 -24.92 -16.69
N ARG A 15 -13.23 -24.35 -15.51
CA ARG A 15 -13.39 -22.92 -15.24
C ARG A 15 -12.39 -22.13 -16.09
N ARG A 16 -12.84 -21.06 -16.74
CA ARG A 16 -12.00 -20.18 -17.58
C ARG A 16 -12.05 -18.76 -17.02
N LEU A 17 -10.97 -18.02 -17.20
CA LEU A 17 -10.92 -16.62 -16.83
C LEU A 17 -11.92 -15.78 -17.67
N PRO A 18 -12.49 -14.73 -17.07
CA PRO A 18 -13.42 -13.85 -17.77
C PRO A 18 -12.71 -13.10 -18.90
N LYS A 19 -13.43 -12.84 -19.99
CA LYS A 19 -12.96 -12.06 -21.15
C LYS A 19 -13.69 -10.73 -21.31
N VAL A 20 -14.68 -10.48 -20.46
CA VAL A 20 -15.53 -9.29 -20.50
C VAL A 20 -15.57 -8.72 -19.09
N PHE A 21 -15.25 -7.43 -18.98
CA PHE A 21 -15.06 -6.74 -17.70
C PHE A 21 -16.04 -5.58 -17.54
N SER A 22 -16.23 -5.15 -16.29
CA SER A 22 -17.03 -3.98 -15.93
C SER A 22 -16.25 -2.70 -16.21
N CYS A 23 -16.89 -1.73 -16.86
CA CYS A 23 -16.28 -0.44 -17.13
C CYS A 23 -16.25 0.44 -15.87
N PRO A 24 -15.09 1.02 -15.49
CA PRO A 24 -15.01 1.91 -14.33
C PRO A 24 -15.74 3.24 -14.55
N ASN A 25 -15.88 3.68 -15.81
CA ASN A 25 -16.55 4.94 -16.15
C ASN A 25 -18.09 4.82 -16.13
N CYS A 26 -18.64 3.78 -16.79
CA CYS A 26 -20.10 3.66 -16.97
C CYS A 26 -20.76 2.49 -16.22
N GLY A 27 -19.98 1.62 -15.56
CA GLY A 27 -20.48 0.47 -14.80
C GLY A 27 -20.97 -0.73 -15.64
N HIS A 28 -21.11 -0.59 -16.95
CA HIS A 28 -21.56 -1.68 -17.83
C HIS A 28 -20.47 -2.73 -18.09
N LYS A 29 -20.85 -4.01 -18.16
CA LYS A 29 -19.96 -5.15 -18.50
C LYS A 29 -19.73 -5.26 -20.00
N THR A 30 -19.05 -4.28 -20.57
CA THR A 30 -18.88 -4.15 -22.04
C THR A 30 -17.43 -3.91 -22.46
N ILE A 31 -16.46 -4.01 -21.55
CA ILE A 31 -15.04 -3.89 -21.89
C ILE A 31 -14.58 -5.14 -22.65
N LYS A 32 -13.94 -4.90 -23.79
CA LYS A 32 -13.27 -5.89 -24.63
C LYS A 32 -11.80 -5.54 -24.77
N THR A 33 -10.94 -6.55 -24.70
CA THR A 33 -9.49 -6.41 -24.86
C THR A 33 -9.06 -7.03 -26.20
N ARG A 34 -8.26 -6.29 -26.98
CA ARG A 34 -7.64 -6.77 -28.22
C ARG A 34 -6.13 -6.76 -28.04
N ILE A 35 -5.50 -7.94 -28.11
CA ILE A 35 -4.05 -8.09 -27.91
C ILE A 35 -3.40 -8.27 -29.28
N GLU A 36 -2.50 -7.37 -29.66
CA GLU A 36 -1.69 -7.44 -30.87
C GLU A 36 -0.31 -8.00 -30.52
N LYS A 37 -0.17 -9.33 -30.61
CA LYS A 37 1.06 -10.06 -30.22
C LYS A 37 2.30 -9.59 -30.99
N ASP A 38 2.12 -9.16 -32.24
CA ASP A 38 3.23 -8.75 -33.11
C ASP A 38 3.81 -7.38 -32.73
N LYS A 39 3.01 -6.51 -32.09
CA LYS A 39 3.40 -5.13 -31.76
C LYS A 39 3.65 -4.90 -30.27
N ALA A 40 3.62 -5.95 -29.46
CA ALA A 40 3.71 -5.88 -27.99
C ALA A 40 2.74 -4.86 -27.37
N LYS A 41 1.54 -4.74 -27.93
CA LYS A 41 0.52 -3.75 -27.54
C LYS A 41 -0.84 -4.41 -27.40
N ALA A 42 -1.62 -3.95 -26.43
CA ALA A 42 -3.01 -4.30 -26.26
C ALA A 42 -3.88 -3.04 -26.20
N MET A 43 -5.12 -3.20 -26.64
CA MET A 43 -6.11 -2.14 -26.72
C MET A 43 -7.35 -2.55 -25.95
N VAL A 44 -7.81 -1.68 -25.06
CA VAL A 44 -8.99 -1.86 -24.22
C VAL A 44 -10.06 -0.91 -24.72
N ILE A 45 -11.25 -1.45 -25.05
CA ILE A 45 -12.37 -0.65 -25.58
C ILE A 45 -13.64 -0.98 -24.81
N CYS A 46 -14.34 0.04 -24.31
CA CYS A 46 -15.69 -0.08 -23.77
C CYS A 46 -16.73 0.09 -24.88
N GLY A 47 -17.53 -0.95 -25.14
CA GLY A 47 -18.59 -0.90 -26.15
C GLY A 47 -19.82 -0.04 -25.80
N PHE A 48 -19.87 0.59 -24.62
CA PHE A 48 -21.01 1.43 -24.20
C PHE A 48 -20.65 2.92 -24.21
N CYS A 49 -19.64 3.32 -23.43
CA CYS A 49 -19.23 4.73 -23.36
C CYS A 49 -18.12 5.12 -24.35
N GLY A 50 -17.55 4.16 -25.08
CA GLY A 50 -16.49 4.42 -26.07
C GLY A 50 -15.11 4.67 -25.47
N LEU A 51 -14.91 4.40 -24.17
CA LEU A 51 -13.59 4.53 -23.53
C LEU A 51 -12.58 3.60 -24.19
N GLU A 52 -11.46 4.16 -24.64
CA GLU A 52 -10.38 3.45 -25.30
C GLU A 52 -9.04 3.76 -24.61
N GLN A 53 -8.22 2.73 -24.38
CA GLN A 53 -6.89 2.89 -23.79
C GLN A 53 -5.93 1.87 -24.42
N GLN A 54 -4.71 2.30 -24.70
CA GLN A 54 -3.62 1.41 -25.13
C GLN A 54 -2.73 1.06 -23.94
N VAL A 55 -2.32 -0.21 -23.87
CA VAL A 55 -1.46 -0.77 -22.83
C VAL A 55 -0.35 -1.61 -23.47
N GLU A 56 0.80 -1.68 -22.85
CA GLU A 56 1.88 -2.60 -23.26
C GLU A 56 1.48 -4.06 -22.99
N ALA A 57 1.87 -4.98 -23.87
CA ALA A 57 1.55 -6.40 -23.70
C ALA A 57 2.66 -7.31 -24.21
N SER A 58 2.86 -8.43 -23.52
CA SER A 58 3.78 -9.50 -23.91
C SER A 58 3.01 -10.68 -24.53
N GLN A 59 3.75 -11.68 -25.04
CA GLN A 59 3.15 -12.87 -25.66
C GLN A 59 2.36 -13.75 -24.68
N ILE A 60 2.71 -13.67 -23.39
CA ILE A 60 2.07 -14.40 -22.29
C ILE A 60 0.91 -13.63 -21.64
N THR A 61 0.74 -12.35 -21.98
CA THR A 61 -0.27 -11.49 -21.37
C THR A 61 -1.67 -11.97 -21.71
N GLU A 62 -2.50 -12.11 -20.69
CA GLU A 62 -3.89 -12.50 -20.81
C GLU A 62 -4.84 -11.29 -20.77
N PRO A 63 -6.10 -11.42 -21.24
CA PRO A 63 -7.10 -10.36 -21.16
C PRO A 63 -7.30 -9.76 -19.76
N VAL A 64 -7.07 -10.56 -18.71
CA VAL A 64 -7.23 -10.13 -17.32
C VAL A 64 -6.12 -9.17 -16.90
N ASP A 65 -4.89 -9.43 -17.38
CA ASP A 65 -3.71 -8.62 -17.07
C ASP A 65 -3.85 -7.25 -17.71
N VAL A 66 -4.20 -7.22 -19.00
CA VAL A 66 -4.46 -5.97 -19.74
C VAL A 66 -5.57 -5.14 -19.07
N PHE A 67 -6.60 -5.80 -18.55
CA PHE A 67 -7.65 -5.10 -17.83
C PHE A 67 -7.15 -4.54 -16.49
N GLY A 68 -6.28 -5.27 -15.77
CA GLY A 68 -5.62 -4.79 -14.56
C GLY A 68 -4.82 -3.52 -14.82
N ASP A 69 -3.91 -3.58 -15.80
CA ASP A 69 -3.09 -2.43 -16.20
C ASP A 69 -3.96 -1.22 -16.61
N PHE A 70 -5.05 -1.46 -17.34
CA PHE A 70 -6.01 -0.42 -17.70
C PHE A 70 -6.65 0.24 -16.48
N ILE A 71 -7.02 -0.54 -15.45
CA ILE A 71 -7.60 0.00 -14.21
C ILE A 71 -6.57 0.83 -13.46
N ASP A 72 -5.33 0.36 -13.38
CA ASP A 72 -4.25 1.09 -12.70
C ASP A 72 -3.97 2.43 -13.38
N ILE A 73 -3.88 2.45 -14.72
CA ILE A 73 -3.74 3.68 -15.50
C ILE A 73 -4.95 4.61 -15.30
N TYR A 74 -6.17 4.07 -15.35
CA TYR A 74 -7.40 4.85 -15.25
C TYR A 74 -7.54 5.55 -13.89
N PHE A 75 -7.16 4.89 -12.79
CA PHE A 75 -7.30 5.43 -11.44
C PHE A 75 -6.06 6.15 -10.90
N LYS A 76 -4.91 6.09 -11.60
CA LYS A 76 -3.64 6.70 -11.17
C LYS A 76 -3.79 8.13 -10.66
N GLY A 77 -4.45 9.00 -11.43
CA GLY A 77 -4.67 10.41 -11.06
C GLY A 77 -5.66 10.61 -9.90
N GLN A 78 -6.66 9.72 -9.79
CA GLN A 78 -7.62 9.75 -8.69
C GLN A 78 -6.96 9.35 -7.36
N GLU A 79 -6.14 8.30 -7.37
CA GLU A 79 -5.41 7.84 -6.19
C GLU A 79 -4.46 8.90 -5.65
N TYR A 80 -3.70 9.56 -6.53
CA TYR A 80 -2.84 10.67 -6.15
C TYR A 80 -3.63 11.78 -5.42
N SER A 81 -4.74 12.22 -6.02
CA SER A 81 -5.62 13.25 -5.43
C SER A 81 -6.24 12.81 -4.09
N ARG A 82 -6.58 11.52 -3.96
CA ARG A 82 -7.12 10.92 -2.74
C ARG A 82 -6.10 10.94 -1.61
N LEU A 83 -4.84 10.61 -1.92
CA LEU A 83 -3.74 10.63 -0.97
C LEU A 83 -3.40 12.03 -0.50
N LEU A 84 -3.38 13.03 -1.38
CA LEU A 84 -3.18 14.44 -0.98
C LEU A 84 -4.24 14.91 0.02
N LYS A 85 -5.52 14.63 -0.25
CA LYS A 85 -6.61 14.94 0.68
C LYS A 85 -6.49 14.17 1.99
N ARG A 86 -5.97 12.94 1.96
CA ARG A 86 -5.71 12.14 3.16
C ARG A 86 -4.57 12.75 3.97
N ALA A 87 -3.47 13.16 3.34
CA ALA A 87 -2.33 13.79 3.99
C ALA A 87 -2.77 15.04 4.77
N GLN A 88 -3.51 15.95 4.13
CA GLN A 88 -4.07 17.14 4.78
C GLN A 88 -4.89 16.80 6.04
N ARG A 89 -5.80 15.83 5.94
CA ARG A 89 -6.61 15.39 7.09
C ARG A 89 -5.79 14.75 8.20
N LEU A 90 -4.67 14.10 7.87
CA LEU A 90 -3.78 13.46 8.86
C LEU A 90 -2.89 14.49 9.56
N GLU A 91 -2.45 15.53 8.85
CA GLU A 91 -1.79 16.70 9.43
C GLU A 91 -2.68 17.37 10.48
N ASP A 92 -3.94 17.66 10.13
CA ASP A 92 -4.92 18.27 11.04
C ASP A 92 -5.13 17.45 12.31
N LYS A 93 -5.09 16.12 12.19
CA LYS A 93 -5.27 15.17 13.29
C LYS A 93 -3.98 14.88 14.06
N GLN A 94 -2.84 15.39 13.62
CA GLN A 94 -1.52 15.08 14.16
C GLN A 94 -1.21 13.57 14.21
N ASN A 95 -1.75 12.80 13.26
CA ASN A 95 -1.45 11.36 13.14
C ASN A 95 -0.20 11.17 12.27
N PHE A 96 0.95 11.32 12.90
CA PHE A 96 2.26 11.35 12.25
C PHE A 96 2.67 10.02 11.60
N SER A 97 2.37 8.88 12.22
CA SER A 97 2.75 7.57 11.68
C SER A 97 2.07 7.29 10.34
N GLU A 98 0.75 7.50 10.27
CA GLU A 98 0.03 7.37 9.00
C GLU A 98 0.43 8.45 7.98
N LEU A 99 0.70 9.67 8.44
CA LEU A 99 1.10 10.76 7.55
C LEU A 99 2.44 10.48 6.85
N ALA A 100 3.43 9.95 7.59
CA ALA A 100 4.73 9.55 7.04
C ALA A 100 4.55 8.49 5.94
N LEU A 101 3.73 7.47 6.18
CA LEU A 101 3.42 6.44 5.19
C LEU A 101 2.74 7.02 3.94
N VAL A 102 1.79 7.95 4.11
CA VAL A 102 1.15 8.60 2.96
C VAL A 102 2.17 9.39 2.13
N TYR A 103 3.11 10.10 2.75
CA TYR A 103 4.16 10.81 2.04
C TYR A 103 5.15 9.87 1.33
N GLU A 104 5.49 8.72 1.91
CA GLU A 104 6.31 7.72 1.21
C GLU A 104 5.60 7.22 -0.06
N ILE A 105 4.32 6.89 0.03
CA ILE A 105 3.52 6.47 -1.13
C ILE A 105 3.42 7.59 -2.17
N LEU A 106 3.19 8.84 -1.75
CA LEU A 106 3.17 9.99 -2.66
C LEU A 106 4.52 10.18 -3.35
N SER A 107 5.64 10.00 -2.64
CA SER A 107 6.99 10.08 -3.20
C SER A 107 7.17 9.03 -4.30
N ASP A 108 6.76 7.80 -4.07
CA ASP A 108 6.89 6.71 -5.05
C ASP A 108 6.01 6.94 -6.28
N ILE A 109 4.77 7.40 -6.11
CA ILE A 109 3.91 7.79 -7.25
C ILE A 109 4.56 8.90 -8.09
N CYS A 110 5.16 9.91 -7.44
CA CYS A 110 5.86 10.98 -8.13
C CYS A 110 7.10 10.46 -8.90
N LYS A 111 7.85 9.49 -8.36
CA LYS A 111 8.96 8.85 -9.08
C LYS A 111 8.47 8.11 -10.31
N ASP A 112 7.37 7.38 -10.20
CA ASP A 112 6.77 6.67 -11.34
C ASP A 112 6.29 7.63 -12.41
N ASN A 113 5.67 8.75 -12.03
CA ASN A 113 5.28 9.82 -12.96
C ASN A 113 6.49 10.47 -13.63
N SER A 114 7.57 10.69 -12.88
CA SER A 114 8.83 11.20 -13.44
C SER A 114 9.40 10.22 -14.48
N ASN A 115 9.37 8.92 -14.20
CA ASN A 115 9.85 7.90 -15.14
C ASN A 115 8.98 7.82 -16.40
N GLU A 116 7.66 7.95 -16.25
CA GLU A 116 6.73 8.00 -17.37
C GLU A 116 6.99 9.21 -18.27
N ALA A 117 7.15 10.40 -17.69
CA ALA A 117 7.50 11.62 -18.43
C ALA A 117 8.87 11.51 -19.14
N LEU A 118 9.85 10.80 -18.54
CA LEU A 118 11.11 10.51 -19.22
C LEU A 118 10.93 9.59 -20.43
N LYS A 119 10.06 8.58 -20.35
CA LYS A 119 9.74 7.71 -21.50
C LYS A 119 9.01 8.49 -22.61
N GLU A 120 8.14 9.43 -22.25
CA GLU A 120 7.48 10.33 -23.19
C GLU A 120 8.52 11.21 -23.88
N TYR A 121 9.46 11.80 -23.13
CA TYR A 121 10.58 12.55 -23.69
C TYR A 121 11.46 11.70 -24.63
N GLU A 122 11.74 10.44 -24.27
CA GLU A 122 12.48 9.51 -25.16
C GLU A 122 11.73 9.25 -26.47
N THR A 123 10.40 9.37 -26.48
CA THR A 123 9.57 9.12 -27.65
C THR A 123 9.35 10.37 -28.49
N HIS A 124 9.06 11.51 -27.86
CA HIS A 124 8.66 12.75 -28.54
C HIS A 124 9.80 13.78 -28.66
N HIS A 125 10.82 13.69 -27.78
CA HIS A 125 11.94 14.63 -27.68
C HIS A 125 11.50 16.10 -27.49
N LEU A 126 10.45 16.33 -26.70
CA LEU A 126 9.93 17.66 -26.39
C LEU A 126 10.44 18.16 -25.03
N ASP A 127 10.90 19.40 -24.96
CA ASP A 127 11.41 20.00 -23.71
C ASP A 127 10.35 20.00 -22.59
N GLU A 128 9.06 20.11 -22.94
CA GLU A 128 7.94 20.06 -22.01
C GLU A 128 7.91 18.74 -21.20
N ASP A 129 8.21 17.61 -21.83
CA ASP A 129 8.22 16.29 -21.19
C ASP A 129 9.36 16.19 -20.17
N MET A 130 10.53 16.74 -20.53
CA MET A 130 11.71 16.80 -19.67
C MET A 130 11.46 17.70 -18.45
N GLU A 131 10.86 18.88 -18.65
CA GLU A 131 10.44 19.76 -17.56
C GLU A 131 9.42 19.07 -16.64
N ASN A 132 8.46 18.33 -17.19
CA ASN A 132 7.48 17.60 -16.41
C ASN A 132 8.13 16.50 -15.56
N ALA A 133 9.09 15.77 -16.12
CA ALA A 133 9.87 14.80 -15.37
C ALA A 133 10.62 15.45 -14.19
N GLN A 134 11.27 16.61 -14.43
CA GLN A 134 11.95 17.35 -13.37
C GLN A 134 11.00 17.83 -12.27
N LYS A 135 9.81 18.31 -12.62
CA LYS A 135 8.78 18.72 -11.65
C LYS A 135 8.36 17.56 -10.75
N TRP A 136 8.05 16.41 -11.35
CA TRP A 136 7.68 15.21 -10.60
C TRP A 136 8.81 14.72 -9.69
N LYS A 137 10.06 14.77 -10.17
CA LYS A 137 11.23 14.43 -9.36
C LYS A 137 11.40 15.36 -8.16
N ALA A 138 11.29 16.68 -8.36
CA ALA A 138 11.38 17.65 -7.26
C ALA A 138 10.29 17.41 -6.21
N GLN A 139 9.07 17.10 -6.65
CA GLN A 139 7.95 16.78 -5.76
C GLN A 139 8.15 15.46 -5.01
N ALA A 140 8.74 14.44 -5.66
CA ALA A 140 9.08 13.18 -5.00
C ALA A 140 10.10 13.39 -3.87
N ASP A 141 11.11 14.23 -4.11
CA ASP A 141 12.14 14.59 -3.13
C ASP A 141 11.54 15.37 -1.95
N GLU A 142 10.58 16.26 -2.22
CA GLU A 142 9.84 17.00 -1.19
C GLU A 142 9.08 16.04 -0.26
N TYR A 143 8.26 15.13 -0.82
CA TYR A 143 7.53 14.16 -0.01
C TYR A 143 8.45 13.21 0.76
N PHE A 144 9.58 12.82 0.17
CA PHE A 144 10.58 12.02 0.87
C PHE A 144 11.15 12.76 2.08
N ARG A 145 11.48 14.05 1.93
CA ARG A 145 11.96 14.89 3.05
C ARG A 145 10.91 15.03 4.14
N LEU A 146 9.66 15.36 3.77
CA LEU A 146 8.55 15.49 4.71
C LEU A 146 8.34 14.21 5.53
N SER A 147 8.40 13.05 4.87
CA SER A 147 8.32 11.76 5.57
C SER A 147 9.46 11.57 6.58
N ARG A 148 10.70 11.87 6.20
CA ARG A 148 11.88 11.76 7.09
C ARG A 148 11.77 12.68 8.30
N ASP A 149 11.31 13.92 8.09
CA ASP A 149 11.10 14.89 9.17
C ASP A 149 10.04 14.39 10.16
N ILE A 150 9.00 13.69 9.67
CA ILE A 150 7.96 13.12 10.53
C ILE A 150 8.48 11.92 11.33
N TYR A 151 9.25 11.04 10.71
CA TYR A 151 9.89 9.93 11.45
C TYR A 151 10.81 10.46 12.55
N GLN A 152 11.62 11.49 12.27
CA GLN A 152 12.45 12.12 13.31
C GLN A 152 11.60 12.68 14.46
N LYS A 153 10.45 13.30 14.17
CA LYS A 153 9.51 13.76 15.21
C LYS A 153 8.92 12.62 16.03
N LEU A 154 8.63 11.48 15.40
CA LEU A 154 8.14 10.29 16.09
C LEU A 154 9.21 9.71 17.01
N ASP A 155 10.43 9.54 16.51
CA ASP A 155 11.57 9.02 17.29
C ASP A 155 11.85 9.91 18.52
N LEU A 156 11.82 11.24 18.34
CA LEU A 156 11.97 12.19 19.44
C LEU A 156 10.86 12.03 20.50
N LYS A 157 9.62 11.84 20.05
CA LYS A 157 8.48 11.65 20.96
C LYS A 157 8.57 10.31 21.71
N GLU A 158 9.04 9.25 21.06
CA GLU A 158 9.28 7.98 21.72
C GLU A 158 10.40 8.07 22.77
N LEU A 159 11.47 8.81 22.48
CA LEU A 159 12.56 9.08 23.43
C LEU A 159 12.06 9.87 24.65
N GLU A 160 11.26 10.91 24.43
CA GLU A 160 10.64 11.71 25.50
C GLU A 160 9.76 10.84 26.40
N ASN A 161 8.90 10.01 25.81
CA ASN A 161 8.06 9.08 26.58
C ASN A 161 8.91 8.08 27.38
N GLY A 162 10.03 7.60 26.81
CA GLY A 162 10.94 6.69 27.49
C GLY A 162 11.75 7.33 28.63
N LEU A 163 11.97 8.65 28.60
CA LEU A 163 12.55 9.41 29.71
C LEU A 163 11.56 9.57 30.87
N ASP A 164 10.26 9.70 30.57
CA ASP A 164 9.18 9.80 31.56
C ASP A 164 8.90 8.48 32.30
N ASP A 165 9.19 7.33 31.67
CA ASP A 165 9.04 5.99 32.28
C ASP A 165 10.09 5.66 33.36
N GLY A 166 10.84 6.66 33.82
CA GLY A 166 11.68 6.60 35.00
C GLY A 166 13.06 6.04 34.70
N ILE A 167 14.03 6.95 34.64
CA ILE A 167 15.36 6.64 35.13
C ILE A 167 15.15 6.11 36.55
N TYR A 168 15.39 4.81 36.77
CA TYR A 168 15.71 4.35 38.12
C TYR A 168 16.96 5.15 38.49
N GLU A 169 16.78 6.26 39.20
CA GLU A 169 17.89 6.90 39.88
C GLU A 169 18.43 5.83 40.81
N ASP A 170 19.54 5.20 40.41
CA ASP A 170 20.41 4.49 41.33
C ASP A 170 20.90 5.57 42.31
N VAL A 171 20.09 5.83 43.34
CA VAL A 171 20.50 6.60 44.51
C VAL A 171 21.67 5.83 45.08
N GLU A 172 22.87 6.38 44.87
CA GLU A 172 24.12 5.86 45.41
C GLU A 172 24.04 5.81 46.94
N ASP A 173 23.70 4.64 47.51
CA ASP A 173 23.98 4.38 48.91
C ASP A 173 25.43 3.89 49.05
N GLN A 174 26.39 4.79 48.81
CA GLN A 174 27.67 4.74 49.51
C GLN A 174 27.46 5.17 50.97
N GLN A 175 27.04 4.24 51.82
CA GLN A 175 27.19 4.40 53.27
C GLN A 175 27.32 3.05 53.97
N TYR A 176 28.57 2.62 54.18
CA TYR A 176 28.89 1.73 55.28
C TYR A 176 28.73 2.53 56.57
N SER A 177 27.53 2.48 57.16
CA SER A 177 27.32 2.73 58.59
C SER A 177 26.08 1.99 59.05
N SER A 178 26.30 1.14 60.05
CA SER A 178 25.28 0.37 60.75
C SER A 178 24.30 1.31 61.44
N ASP A 179 23.03 1.30 61.03
CA ASP A 179 21.91 1.13 61.95
C ASP A 179 20.57 1.16 61.21
N GLY A 180 19.69 0.24 61.60
CA GLY A 180 18.49 -0.12 60.85
C GLY A 180 17.38 0.92 60.83
N LYS A 181 16.64 0.92 59.71
CA LYS A 181 15.17 0.99 59.62
C LYS A 181 14.73 0.64 58.20
N THR A 182 13.78 -0.28 58.10
CA THR A 182 13.31 -0.91 56.85
C THR A 182 12.53 0.06 55.95
N GLY A 183 13.06 0.36 54.76
CA GLY A 183 12.29 0.96 53.67
C GLY A 183 11.28 -0.06 53.10
N LYS A 184 10.04 0.36 52.87
CA LYS A 184 8.99 -0.48 52.26
C LYS A 184 9.37 -0.80 50.81
N LYS A 185 9.48 -2.08 50.48
CA LYS A 185 9.65 -2.54 49.09
C LYS A 185 8.45 -2.10 48.23
N PRO A 186 8.66 -1.65 46.98
CA PRO A 186 7.56 -1.44 46.05
C PRO A 186 6.88 -2.79 45.76
N LYS A 187 5.55 -2.75 45.59
CA LYS A 187 4.76 -3.94 45.27
C LYS A 187 5.24 -4.48 43.92
N ARG A 188 5.72 -5.73 43.91
CA ARG A 188 6.03 -6.45 42.67
C ARG A 188 4.76 -6.46 41.80
N GLY A 189 4.93 -6.14 40.52
CA GLY A 189 3.95 -6.50 39.51
C GLY A 189 3.69 -8.01 39.55
N ARG A 190 2.50 -8.42 39.08
CA ARG A 190 1.99 -9.80 39.11
C ARG A 190 3.08 -10.83 38.78
N ASP A 191 3.18 -11.88 39.58
CA ASP A 191 4.16 -12.95 39.40
C ASP A 191 3.94 -13.61 38.02
N LEU A 192 5.03 -14.04 37.37
CA LEU A 192 5.00 -14.59 36.01
C LEU A 192 4.04 -15.79 35.88
N ASP A 193 3.83 -16.52 36.97
CA ASP A 193 2.92 -17.65 37.08
C ASP A 193 1.43 -17.20 36.99
N GLU A 194 1.08 -15.98 37.41
CA GLU A 194 -0.27 -15.42 37.26
C GLU A 194 -0.61 -15.00 35.82
N ILE A 195 0.39 -14.80 34.96
CA ILE A 195 0.23 -14.48 33.53
C ILE A 195 0.11 -15.76 32.70
N LEU A 196 0.74 -16.85 33.13
CA LEU A 196 0.75 -18.14 32.43
C LEU A 196 -0.46 -19.03 32.77
N ASP A 197 -1.14 -18.78 33.90
CA ASP A 197 -2.37 -19.47 34.30
C ASP A 197 -3.67 -18.81 33.75
N ASP A 198 -3.57 -17.73 32.97
CA ASP A 198 -4.74 -17.13 32.35
C ASP A 198 -5.24 -18.03 31.21
N LYS A 199 -6.22 -18.88 31.54
CA LYS A 199 -6.99 -19.69 30.59
C LYS A 199 -7.91 -18.80 29.76
N GLY A 200 -7.33 -17.90 28.98
CA GLY A 200 -8.05 -17.08 28.03
C GLY A 200 -8.29 -17.85 26.72
N PHE A 201 -9.57 -18.03 26.38
CA PHE A 201 -10.09 -18.32 25.03
C PHE A 201 -10.45 -19.78 24.65
N LEU A 202 -10.88 -20.60 25.60
CA LEU A 202 -11.69 -21.79 25.30
C LEU A 202 -12.71 -22.02 26.43
N GLU A 203 -13.73 -21.18 26.52
CA GLU A 203 -15.03 -21.52 27.09
C GLU A 203 -16.00 -20.33 26.88
N LEU A 204 -16.65 -20.33 25.71
CA LEU A 204 -18.08 -20.13 25.47
C LEU A 204 -18.37 -20.13 23.96
#